data_AF-A0A386THG6-F1
#
_entry.id   AF-A0A386THG6-F1
#
_cell.length_a   1.000
_cell.length_b   1.000
_cell.length_c   1.000
_cell.angle_alpha   90.00
_cell.angle_beta   90.00
_cell.angle_gamma   90.00
#
_symmetry.space_group_name_H-M   'P 1'
#
loop_
_entity.id
_entity.type
_entity.pdbx_description
1 polymer ?
#
loop_
_entity_poly.entity_id
_entity_poly.type
_entity_poly.pdbx_seq_one_letter_code
_entity_poly.pdbx_strand_id
1 'polypeptide(L)'
;MPVDLRDRYSVTSYRSAAAVLQQRAPEELAAIIRVLRQFTISRNEIRAPGGNRMSATTRFAQYAAAENFHEEVRIKADLLVQLTAGKGDSAPEVDRIIREDFIHNHMVDFWRSRVAFDYEWNSKDQTYDRDLYAFRSFFEAGVIDVGVIVTRELSNGFFKSLGNCLDKFGNETDKTVSAKFGASTTGTHKLISRIAAGRSGGCPVLVLGILPGNITPD
;
A
#
# COMPACT_ATOMS: atom_id res chain seq x y z
N MET A 1 -14.74 5.19 -7.52
CA MET A 1 -14.20 4.09 -8.34
C MET A 1 -14.96 4.02 -9.66
N PRO A 2 -14.26 4.02 -10.81
CA PRO A 2 -14.86 3.76 -12.12
C PRO A 2 -15.64 2.44 -12.16
N VAL A 3 -16.70 2.38 -12.98
CA VAL A 3 -17.62 1.22 -13.03
C VAL A 3 -16.88 -0.06 -13.42
N ASP A 4 -15.95 0.02 -14.36
CA ASP A 4 -15.15 -1.10 -14.87
C ASP A 4 -14.23 -1.76 -13.83
N LEU A 5 -13.99 -1.09 -12.69
CA LEU A 5 -13.13 -1.58 -11.62
C LEU A 5 -13.92 -2.10 -10.40
N ARG A 6 -15.25 -1.92 -10.34
CA ARG A 6 -16.04 -2.23 -9.14
C ARG A 6 -16.07 -3.72 -8.80
N ASP A 7 -16.03 -4.58 -9.80
CA ASP A 7 -15.98 -6.04 -9.59
C ASP A 7 -14.55 -6.55 -9.35
N ARG A 8 -13.55 -5.68 -9.54
CA ARG A 8 -12.12 -5.99 -9.41
C ARG A 8 -11.53 -5.50 -8.10
N TYR A 9 -12.06 -4.42 -7.54
CA TYR A 9 -11.56 -3.81 -6.32
C TYR A 9 -12.68 -3.34 -5.39
N SER A 10 -12.57 -3.70 -4.12
CA SER A 10 -13.26 -2.99 -3.04
C SER A 10 -12.55 -1.67 -2.74
N VAL A 11 -13.26 -0.74 -2.09
CA VAL A 11 -12.70 0.55 -1.69
C VAL A 11 -13.10 0.85 -0.26
N THR A 12 -12.11 1.09 0.59
CA THR A 12 -12.31 1.63 1.94
C THR A 12 -11.51 2.92 2.10
N SER A 13 -12.18 4.01 2.43
CA SER A 13 -11.56 5.33 2.58
C SER A 13 -11.52 5.73 4.05
N TYR A 14 -10.31 5.92 4.59
CA TYR A 14 -10.11 6.35 5.97
C TYR A 14 -9.66 7.81 6.04
N ARG A 15 -10.16 8.58 7.02
CA ARG A 15 -9.92 10.04 7.15
C ARG A 15 -10.12 10.80 5.83
N SER A 16 -11.19 10.47 5.11
CA SER A 16 -11.55 11.10 3.82
C SER A 16 -10.47 10.97 2.72
N ALA A 17 -9.62 9.93 2.77
CA ALA A 17 -8.56 9.71 1.79
C ALA A 17 -9.01 9.80 0.33
N ALA A 18 -10.18 9.24 -0.02
CA ALA A 18 -10.70 9.35 -1.38
C ALA A 18 -10.95 10.80 -1.82
N ALA A 19 -11.50 11.64 -0.92
CA ALA A 19 -11.75 13.05 -1.20
C ALA A 19 -10.44 13.86 -1.25
N VAL A 20 -9.50 13.58 -0.33
CA VAL A 20 -8.17 14.20 -0.32
C VAL A 20 -7.44 13.89 -1.62
N LEU A 21 -7.37 12.62 -2.01
CA LEU A 21 -6.74 12.18 -3.25
C LEU A 21 -7.38 12.84 -4.48
N GLN A 22 -8.71 12.86 -4.56
CA GLN A 22 -9.42 13.48 -5.69
C GLN A 22 -9.18 15.00 -5.80
N GLN A 23 -9.12 15.71 -4.67
CA GLN A 23 -9.00 17.17 -4.66
C GLN A 23 -7.55 17.65 -4.75
N ARG A 24 -6.62 16.96 -4.10
CA ARG A 24 -5.21 17.38 -3.97
C ARG A 24 -4.29 16.75 -5.01
N ALA A 25 -4.62 15.56 -5.50
CA ALA A 25 -3.77 14.79 -6.40
C ALA A 25 -4.60 14.07 -7.49
N PRO A 26 -5.38 14.82 -8.31
CA PRO A 26 -6.23 14.23 -9.34
C PRO A 26 -5.45 13.52 -10.45
N GLU A 27 -4.23 13.95 -10.75
CA GLU A 27 -3.37 13.32 -11.75
C GLU A 27 -2.84 11.96 -11.26
N GLU A 28 -2.40 11.90 -9.99
CA GLU A 28 -1.99 10.65 -9.33
C GLU A 28 -3.17 9.69 -9.20
N LEU A 29 -4.37 10.19 -8.90
CA LEU A 29 -5.59 9.37 -8.92
C LEU A 29 -5.83 8.75 -10.30
N ALA A 30 -5.72 9.54 -11.36
CA ALA A 30 -5.89 9.05 -12.72
C ALA A 30 -4.81 8.02 -13.10
N ALA A 31 -3.57 8.24 -12.66
CA ALA A 31 -2.46 7.32 -12.82
C ALA A 31 -2.71 5.99 -12.09
N ILE A 32 -3.10 6.03 -10.81
CA ILE A 32 -3.48 4.84 -10.03
C ILE A 32 -4.60 4.08 -10.74
N ILE A 33 -5.65 4.75 -11.24
CA ILE A 33 -6.73 4.10 -11.98
C ILE A 33 -6.21 3.38 -13.24
N ARG A 34 -5.25 3.97 -13.98
CA ARG A 34 -4.63 3.32 -15.15
C ARG A 34 -3.81 2.09 -14.77
N VAL A 35 -3.08 2.14 -13.65
CA VAL A 35 -2.39 0.96 -13.08
C VAL A 35 -3.39 -0.15 -12.77
N LEU A 36 -4.44 0.16 -12.00
CA LEU A 36 -5.46 -0.81 -11.58
C LEU A 36 -6.20 -1.44 -12.76
N ARG A 37 -6.45 -0.68 -13.83
CA ARG A 37 -7.07 -1.21 -15.05
C ARG A 37 -6.21 -2.28 -15.72
N GLN A 38 -4.91 -2.05 -15.80
CA GLN A 38 -3.97 -2.98 -16.44
C GLN A 38 -3.62 -4.18 -15.54
N PHE A 39 -3.73 -4.03 -14.23
CA PHE A 39 -3.22 -5.02 -13.28
C PHE A 39 -4.17 -6.21 -13.05
N THR A 40 -3.82 -7.38 -13.58
CA THR A 40 -4.50 -8.64 -13.31
C THR A 40 -3.56 -9.68 -12.69
N ILE A 41 -4.14 -10.69 -12.06
CA ILE A 41 -3.43 -11.84 -11.50
C ILE A 41 -4.07 -13.11 -12.07
N SER A 42 -3.29 -14.01 -12.67
CA SER A 42 -3.85 -15.27 -13.17
C SER A 42 -4.03 -16.31 -12.06
N ARG A 43 -4.90 -17.30 -12.27
CA ARG A 43 -5.04 -18.43 -11.34
C ARG A 43 -3.72 -19.17 -11.17
N ASN A 44 -2.99 -19.43 -12.25
CA ASN A 44 -1.67 -20.02 -12.21
C ASN A 44 -0.68 -19.25 -11.31
N GLU A 45 -0.68 -17.92 -11.33
CA GLU A 45 0.19 -17.14 -10.43
C GLU A 45 -0.16 -17.33 -8.96
N ILE A 46 -1.45 -17.44 -8.63
CA ILE A 46 -1.89 -17.72 -7.26
C ILE A 46 -1.50 -19.14 -6.84
N ARG A 47 -1.61 -20.11 -7.76
CA ARG A 47 -1.32 -21.53 -7.55
C ARG A 47 0.17 -21.85 -7.52
N ALA A 48 1.00 -21.08 -8.21
CA ALA A 48 2.46 -21.25 -8.30
C ALA A 48 3.13 -21.29 -6.91
N PRO A 49 4.31 -21.92 -6.77
CA PRO A 49 5.01 -21.96 -5.49
C PRO A 49 5.35 -20.56 -4.97
N GLY A 50 5.43 -20.41 -3.65
CA GLY A 50 5.91 -19.16 -3.04
C GLY A 50 7.40 -18.93 -3.34
N GLY A 51 7.79 -17.67 -3.46
CA GLY A 51 9.16 -17.22 -3.69
C GLY A 51 9.30 -15.73 -3.36
N ASN A 52 10.49 -15.14 -3.57
CA ASN A 52 10.78 -13.76 -3.12
C ASN A 52 9.87 -12.69 -3.75
N ARG A 53 9.44 -12.84 -5.01
CA ARG A 53 8.54 -11.88 -5.69
C ARG A 53 7.65 -12.61 -6.70
N MET A 54 6.33 -12.47 -6.58
CA MET A 54 5.38 -13.00 -7.58
C MET A 54 5.51 -12.19 -8.88
N SER A 55 5.33 -12.82 -10.04
CA SER A 55 5.32 -12.13 -11.34
C SER A 55 4.32 -10.97 -11.39
N ALA A 56 3.15 -11.12 -10.76
CA ALA A 56 2.19 -10.04 -10.56
C ALA A 56 2.79 -8.84 -9.81
N THR A 57 3.57 -9.04 -8.75
CA THR A 57 4.23 -7.95 -8.02
C THR A 57 5.20 -7.19 -8.94
N THR A 58 5.95 -7.89 -9.78
CA THR A 58 6.84 -7.24 -10.77
C THR A 58 6.05 -6.46 -11.81
N ARG A 59 4.93 -7.02 -12.33
CA ARG A 59 4.06 -6.31 -13.28
C ARG A 59 3.43 -5.06 -12.66
N PHE A 60 3.00 -5.14 -11.41
CA PHE A 60 2.45 -3.98 -10.70
C PHE A 60 3.46 -2.84 -10.65
N ALA A 61 4.71 -3.14 -10.30
CA ALA A 61 5.79 -2.16 -10.30
C ALA A 61 6.05 -1.55 -11.68
N GLN A 62 6.04 -2.37 -12.74
CA GLN A 62 6.19 -1.89 -14.12
C GLN A 62 5.06 -0.93 -14.52
N TYR A 63 3.81 -1.23 -14.18
CA TYR A 63 2.68 -0.35 -14.45
C TYR A 63 2.76 0.96 -13.64
N ALA A 64 3.16 0.89 -12.37
CA ALA A 64 3.37 2.08 -11.55
C ALA A 64 4.51 2.97 -12.11
N ALA A 65 5.62 2.36 -12.52
CA ALA A 65 6.74 3.06 -13.13
C ALA A 65 6.36 3.73 -14.47
N ALA A 66 5.55 3.05 -15.31
CA ALA A 66 5.02 3.62 -16.55
C ALA A 66 4.13 4.85 -16.30
N GLU A 67 3.56 4.95 -15.10
CA GLU A 67 2.78 6.09 -14.63
C GLU A 67 3.61 7.08 -13.79
N ASN A 68 4.94 7.02 -13.91
CA ASN A 68 5.92 7.90 -13.27
C ASN A 68 5.92 7.87 -11.74
N PHE A 69 5.58 6.73 -11.14
CA PHE A 69 5.88 6.51 -9.72
C PHE A 69 7.34 6.06 -9.56
N HIS A 70 8.03 6.64 -8.58
CA HIS A 70 9.36 6.20 -8.16
C HIS A 70 9.22 5.01 -7.21
N GLU A 71 9.97 3.93 -7.48
CA GLU A 71 9.96 2.70 -6.67
C GLU A 71 10.92 2.80 -5.47
N GLU A 72 10.58 2.17 -4.34
CA GLU A 72 11.38 2.04 -3.10
C GLU A 72 11.90 3.38 -2.54
N VAL A 73 11.01 4.37 -2.43
CA VAL A 73 11.37 5.71 -1.96
C VAL A 73 11.51 5.73 -0.45
N ARG A 74 12.66 6.20 0.03
CA ARG A 74 12.97 6.36 1.45
C ARG A 74 12.91 7.83 1.87
N ILE A 75 12.38 8.08 3.06
CA ILE A 75 12.42 9.39 3.68
C ILE A 75 13.55 9.47 4.72
N LYS A 76 14.21 10.63 4.77
CA LYS A 76 15.12 11.03 5.84
C LYS A 76 14.87 12.48 6.18
N ALA A 77 14.85 12.82 7.47
CA ALA A 77 14.71 14.20 7.91
C ALA A 77 15.32 14.42 9.29
N ASP A 78 15.94 15.58 9.48
CA ASP A 78 16.36 16.08 10.79
C ASP A 78 15.24 16.92 11.41
N LEU A 79 15.20 17.01 12.74
CA LEU A 79 14.29 17.90 13.46
C LEU A 79 15.05 19.08 14.05
N LEU A 80 14.69 20.29 13.59
CA LEU A 80 15.11 21.55 14.19
C LEU A 80 13.95 22.12 15.03
N VAL A 81 14.20 22.34 16.32
CA VAL A 81 13.28 23.04 17.23
C VAL A 81 13.93 24.34 17.67
N GLN A 82 13.26 25.48 17.43
CA GLN A 82 13.73 26.81 17.83
C GLN A 82 12.75 27.42 18.83
N LEU A 83 13.28 27.93 19.94
CA LEU A 83 12.52 28.62 20.98
C LEU A 83 12.87 30.10 20.93
N THR A 84 11.87 30.96 20.73
CA THR A 84 12.05 32.42 20.72
C THR A 84 11.27 33.07 21.85
N ALA A 85 11.84 34.11 22.46
CA ALA A 85 11.18 34.89 23.51
C ALA A 85 10.66 36.21 22.96
N GLY A 86 9.34 36.42 23.02
CA GLY A 86 8.69 37.65 22.57
C GLY A 86 7.90 37.46 21.27
N LYS A 87 7.44 38.58 20.69
CA LYS A 87 6.65 38.61 19.46
C LYS A 87 7.43 39.33 18.35
N GLY A 88 7.19 38.91 17.11
CA GLY A 88 7.76 39.53 15.90
C GLY A 88 9.05 38.85 15.44
N ASP A 89 9.43 39.15 14.20
CA ASP A 89 10.56 38.51 13.51
C ASP A 89 11.93 38.82 14.15
N SER A 90 12.00 39.84 15.01
CA SER A 90 13.20 40.22 15.76
C SER A 90 13.30 39.61 17.16
N ALA A 91 12.38 38.70 17.53
CA ALA A 91 12.43 38.04 18.83
C ALA A 91 13.72 37.22 18.99
N PRO A 92 14.49 37.37 20.08
CA PRO A 92 15.72 36.61 20.27
C PRO A 92 15.42 35.10 20.41
N GLU A 93 16.27 34.29 19.77
CA GLU A 93 16.32 32.84 20.02
C GLU A 93 16.90 32.60 21.42
N VAL A 94 16.19 31.79 22.20
CA VAL A 94 16.53 31.42 23.58
C VAL A 94 17.21 30.06 23.61
N ASP A 95 16.76 29.14 22.77
CA ASP A 95 17.30 27.79 22.68
C ASP A 95 17.05 27.18 21.30
N ARG A 96 17.89 26.20 20.95
CA ARG A 96 17.83 25.46 19.70
C ARG A 96 18.20 24.00 19.94
N ILE A 97 17.34 23.11 19.48
CA ILE A 97 17.56 21.66 19.52
C ILE A 97 17.61 21.13 18.09
N ILE A 98 18.71 20.46 17.74
CA ILE A 98 18.85 19.71 16.49
C ILE A 98 18.86 18.23 16.82
N ARG A 99 17.98 17.45 16.18
CA ARG A 99 18.01 15.99 16.19
C ARG A 99 18.26 15.51 14.77
N GLU A 100 19.49 15.10 14.50
CA GLU A 100 19.84 14.47 13.24
C GLU A 100 19.13 13.11 13.11
N ASP A 101 18.79 12.72 11.88
CA ASP A 101 18.17 11.43 11.53
C ASP A 101 16.87 11.16 12.32
N PHE A 102 16.12 12.22 12.62
CA PHE A 102 14.89 12.17 13.40
C PHE A 102 13.83 11.28 12.74
N ILE A 103 13.69 11.38 11.41
CA ILE A 103 12.95 10.42 10.60
C ILE A 103 13.97 9.61 9.82
N HIS A 104 13.98 8.29 10.02
CA HIS A 104 14.93 7.39 9.36
C HIS A 104 14.31 6.04 9.01
N ASN A 105 14.85 5.40 7.96
CA ASN A 105 14.52 4.03 7.55
C ASN A 105 13.04 3.73 7.25
N HIS A 106 12.23 4.74 6.96
CA HIS A 106 10.89 4.56 6.42
C HIS A 106 10.91 4.58 4.90
N MET A 107 10.19 3.63 4.30
CA MET A 107 10.14 3.42 2.86
C MET A 107 8.71 3.12 2.44
N VAL A 108 8.33 3.65 1.28
CA VAL A 108 7.09 3.29 0.58
C VAL A 108 7.44 2.59 -0.73
N ASP A 109 6.57 1.72 -1.23
CA ASP A 109 6.86 0.95 -2.45
C ASP A 109 6.90 1.88 -3.65
N PHE A 110 5.92 2.76 -3.78
CA PHE A 110 5.82 3.72 -4.87
C PHE A 110 5.46 5.11 -4.35
N TRP A 111 6.10 6.13 -4.90
CA TRP A 111 5.80 7.52 -4.56
C TRP A 111 5.75 8.41 -5.80
N ARG A 112 4.78 9.33 -5.81
CA ARG A 112 4.68 10.39 -6.83
C ARG A 112 4.05 11.62 -6.20
N SER A 113 4.76 12.75 -6.27
CA SER A 113 4.27 14.04 -5.77
C SER A 113 3.79 13.94 -4.32
N ARG A 114 2.50 14.13 -4.04
CA ARG A 114 1.94 14.08 -2.68
C ARG A 114 1.25 12.75 -2.35
N VAL A 115 1.57 11.68 -3.06
CA VAL A 115 0.92 10.36 -2.90
C VAL A 115 1.95 9.25 -2.72
N ALA A 116 1.77 8.44 -1.68
CA ALA A 116 2.41 7.13 -1.54
C ALA A 116 1.43 6.03 -2.01
N PHE A 117 1.94 5.01 -2.69
CA PHE A 117 1.17 3.94 -3.28
C PHE A 117 1.87 2.60 -3.03
N ASP A 118 1.25 1.71 -2.25
CA ASP A 118 1.84 0.42 -1.86
C ASP A 118 1.04 -0.76 -2.39
N TYR A 119 1.70 -1.90 -2.64
CA TYR A 119 1.06 -3.13 -3.11
C TYR A 119 1.47 -4.35 -2.28
N GLU A 120 0.49 -4.93 -1.60
CA GLU A 120 0.70 -5.96 -0.59
C GLU A 120 -0.19 -7.19 -0.83
N TRP A 121 0.37 -8.25 -1.45
CA TRP A 121 -0.38 -9.46 -1.86
C TRP A 121 -0.63 -10.46 -0.71
N ASN A 122 0.38 -10.71 0.13
CA ASN A 122 0.34 -11.77 1.13
C ASN A 122 1.01 -11.36 2.45
N SER A 123 0.55 -10.23 2.97
CA SER A 123 1.22 -9.49 4.04
C SER A 123 0.62 -9.82 5.40
N LYS A 124 1.47 -9.86 6.42
CA LYS A 124 1.05 -10.17 7.79
C LYS A 124 0.91 -8.87 8.58
N ASP A 125 0.39 -8.99 9.80
CA ASP A 125 0.21 -7.86 10.72
C ASP A 125 1.44 -6.94 10.84
N GLN A 126 2.65 -7.51 10.97
CA GLN A 126 3.89 -6.73 11.08
C GLN A 126 4.20 -5.92 9.82
N THR A 127 3.85 -6.45 8.64
CA THR A 127 4.04 -5.76 7.37
C THR A 127 3.13 -4.54 7.31
N TYR A 128 1.82 -4.72 7.54
CA TYR A 128 0.89 -3.58 7.53
C TYR A 128 1.22 -2.52 8.57
N ASP A 129 1.64 -2.91 9.78
CA ASP A 129 2.04 -1.94 10.80
C ASP A 129 3.26 -1.11 10.33
N ARG A 130 4.21 -1.70 9.59
CA ARG A 130 5.37 -1.01 8.99
C ARG A 130 4.95 -0.08 7.86
N ASP A 131 4.09 -0.52 6.95
CA ASP A 131 3.68 0.26 5.79
C ASP A 131 2.84 1.47 6.24
N LEU A 132 1.93 1.27 7.20
CA LEU A 132 1.17 2.36 7.81
C LEU A 132 2.05 3.33 8.61
N TYR A 133 3.11 2.84 9.26
CA TYR A 133 4.08 3.69 9.93
C TYR A 133 4.89 4.51 8.92
N ALA A 134 5.26 3.93 7.77
CA ALA A 134 5.90 4.68 6.69
C ALA A 134 4.97 5.78 6.14
N PHE A 135 3.71 5.48 5.86
CA PHE A 135 2.72 6.49 5.46
C PHE A 135 2.59 7.62 6.49
N ARG A 136 2.60 7.27 7.78
CA ARG A 136 2.58 8.26 8.86
C ARG A 136 3.80 9.17 8.80
N SER A 137 5.01 8.61 8.70
CA SER A 137 6.24 9.40 8.67
C SER A 137 6.33 10.33 7.47
N PHE A 138 5.95 9.85 6.27
CA PHE A 138 5.89 10.69 5.08
C PHE A 138 4.84 11.82 5.21
N PHE A 139 3.70 11.52 5.82
CA PHE A 139 2.64 12.51 6.03
C PHE A 139 3.02 13.57 7.07
N GLU A 140 3.55 13.15 8.23
CA GLU A 140 3.98 14.06 9.30
C GLU A 140 5.15 14.96 8.86
N ALA A 141 5.98 14.50 7.93
CA ALA A 141 7.02 15.30 7.28
C ALA A 141 6.49 16.22 6.16
N GLY A 142 5.19 16.17 5.84
CA GLY A 142 4.57 16.97 4.78
C GLY A 142 4.85 16.50 3.35
N VAL A 143 5.47 15.32 3.17
CA VAL A 143 5.86 14.76 1.87
C VAL A 143 4.66 14.20 1.10
N ILE A 144 3.69 13.60 1.79
CA ILE A 144 2.44 13.10 1.19
C ILE A 144 1.21 13.69 1.88
N ASP A 145 0.11 13.77 1.15
CA ASP A 145 -1.23 14.07 1.69
C ASP A 145 -2.05 12.80 1.92
N VAL A 146 -1.74 11.71 1.23
CA VAL A 146 -2.52 10.47 1.25
C VAL A 146 -1.64 9.26 0.91
N GLY A 147 -1.84 8.18 1.66
CA GLY A 147 -1.34 6.85 1.31
C GLY A 147 -2.44 6.03 0.62
N VAL A 148 -2.08 5.29 -0.42
CA VAL A 148 -2.95 4.34 -1.10
C VAL A 148 -2.32 2.96 -0.99
N ILE A 149 -3.08 1.95 -0.58
CA ILE A 149 -2.56 0.59 -0.44
C ILE A 149 -3.50 -0.40 -1.13
N VAL A 150 -2.93 -1.17 -2.04
CA VAL A 150 -3.62 -2.27 -2.73
C VAL A 150 -3.29 -3.55 -1.99
N THR A 151 -4.31 -4.28 -1.55
CA THR A 151 -4.13 -5.56 -0.90
C THR A 151 -5.20 -6.56 -1.32
N ARG A 152 -5.20 -7.76 -0.74
CA ARG A 152 -6.06 -8.87 -1.17
C ARG A 152 -7.35 -8.94 -0.36
N GLU A 153 -8.48 -9.06 -1.07
CA GLU A 153 -9.83 -9.28 -0.50
C GLU A 153 -10.50 -10.51 -1.13
N LEU A 154 -9.88 -11.67 -0.90
CA LEU A 154 -10.35 -12.95 -1.43
C LEU A 154 -10.73 -13.88 -0.27
N SER A 155 -11.87 -14.56 -0.40
CA SER A 155 -12.39 -15.44 0.64
C SER A 155 -11.70 -16.81 0.64
N ASN A 156 -11.77 -17.52 1.77
CA ASN A 156 -11.33 -18.92 1.82
C ASN A 156 -12.09 -19.81 0.83
N GLY A 157 -13.36 -19.50 0.55
CA GLY A 157 -14.14 -20.19 -0.49
C GLY A 157 -13.54 -19.98 -1.88
N PHE A 158 -13.08 -18.76 -2.19
CA PHE A 158 -12.37 -18.48 -3.43
C PHE A 158 -11.08 -19.30 -3.54
N PHE A 159 -10.24 -19.33 -2.49
CA PHE A 159 -9.01 -20.15 -2.53
C PHE A 159 -9.27 -21.64 -2.67
N LYS A 160 -10.35 -22.17 -2.06
CA LYS A 160 -10.75 -23.57 -2.27
C LYS A 160 -11.11 -23.83 -3.73
N SER A 161 -11.77 -22.88 -4.39
CA SER A 161 -12.17 -23.00 -5.80
C SER A 161 -10.99 -23.06 -6.79
N LEU A 162 -9.78 -22.67 -6.35
CA LEU A 162 -8.57 -22.72 -7.17
C LEU A 162 -7.87 -24.09 -7.16
N GLY A 163 -8.34 -25.04 -6.35
CA GLY A 163 -7.82 -26.41 -6.33
C GLY A 163 -6.40 -26.53 -5.76
N ASN A 164 -5.57 -27.33 -6.43
CA ASN A 164 -4.21 -27.66 -6.01
C ASN A 164 -3.19 -26.60 -6.44
N CYS A 165 -2.15 -26.41 -5.63
CA CYS A 165 -1.00 -25.58 -5.98
C CYS A 165 -0.19 -26.26 -7.09
N LEU A 166 0.57 -25.47 -7.82
CA LEU A 166 1.52 -25.94 -8.83
C LEU A 166 2.94 -26.02 -8.25
N ASP A 167 3.75 -26.92 -8.79
CA ASP A 167 5.20 -26.93 -8.58
C ASP A 167 5.90 -25.94 -9.54
N LYS A 168 7.24 -25.90 -9.50
CA LYS A 168 8.05 -25.03 -10.37
C LYS A 168 8.00 -25.39 -11.86
N PHE A 169 7.45 -26.56 -12.19
CA PHE A 169 7.30 -27.07 -13.55
C PHE A 169 5.85 -26.95 -14.06
N GLY A 170 4.93 -26.45 -13.24
CA GLY A 170 3.51 -26.31 -13.57
C GLY A 170 2.67 -27.57 -13.33
N ASN A 171 3.20 -28.59 -12.64
CA ASN A 171 2.44 -29.78 -12.28
C ASN A 171 1.67 -29.56 -10.96
N GLU A 172 0.50 -30.16 -10.82
CA GLU A 172 -0.23 -30.11 -9.55
C GLU A 172 0.52 -30.82 -8.42
N THR A 173 0.42 -30.24 -7.23
CA THR A 173 0.93 -30.80 -5.99
C THR A 173 -0.23 -31.23 -5.09
N ASP A 174 0.04 -32.07 -4.09
CA ASP A 174 -1.00 -32.48 -3.11
C ASP A 174 -1.45 -31.33 -2.17
N LYS A 175 -0.82 -30.15 -2.25
CA LYS A 175 -1.15 -28.99 -1.40
C LYS A 175 -2.22 -28.12 -2.06
N THR A 176 -3.36 -27.97 -1.40
CA THR A 176 -4.41 -27.06 -1.89
C THR A 176 -4.01 -25.59 -1.74
N VAL A 177 -4.52 -24.73 -2.63
CA VAL A 177 -4.35 -23.28 -2.54
C VAL A 177 -4.94 -22.74 -1.25
N SER A 178 -6.07 -23.28 -0.79
CA SER A 178 -6.66 -22.91 0.51
C SER A 178 -5.75 -23.21 1.70
N ALA A 179 -4.96 -24.30 1.66
CA ALA A 179 -3.99 -24.61 2.71
C ALA A 179 -2.79 -23.66 2.66
N LYS A 180 -2.33 -23.28 1.46
CA LYS A 180 -1.25 -22.29 1.25
C LYS A 180 -1.60 -20.93 1.87
N PHE A 181 -2.84 -20.48 1.73
CA PHE A 181 -3.28 -19.18 2.24
C PHE A 181 -3.99 -19.24 3.61
N GLY A 182 -4.30 -20.44 4.10
CA GLY A 182 -4.73 -20.75 5.47
C GLY A 182 -6.01 -20.05 5.94
N ALA A 183 -6.32 -20.20 7.24
CA ALA A 183 -7.31 -19.36 7.93
C ALA A 183 -6.74 -17.93 8.06
N SER A 184 -6.84 -17.19 6.95
CA SER A 184 -6.23 -15.89 6.66
C SER A 184 -5.87 -15.01 7.88
N THR A 185 -4.57 -14.90 8.15
CA THR A 185 -3.97 -13.82 8.95
C THR A 185 -3.61 -12.61 8.07
N THR A 186 -4.16 -12.52 6.86
CA THR A 186 -3.60 -11.73 5.75
C THR A 186 -4.68 -11.26 4.77
N GLY A 187 -4.79 -9.95 4.59
CA GLY A 187 -5.72 -9.31 3.65
C GLY A 187 -6.37 -8.04 4.21
N THR A 188 -7.32 -7.48 3.45
CA THR A 188 -7.94 -6.19 3.73
C THR A 188 -8.47 -6.06 5.16
N HIS A 189 -9.12 -7.10 5.71
CA HIS A 189 -9.70 -7.04 7.05
C HIS A 189 -8.66 -6.81 8.17
N LYS A 190 -7.43 -7.34 8.03
CA LYS A 190 -6.34 -7.10 8.98
C LYS A 190 -5.83 -5.68 8.87
N LEU A 191 -5.58 -5.22 7.64
CA LEU A 191 -5.16 -3.85 7.37
C LEU A 191 -6.17 -2.83 7.93
N ILE A 192 -7.48 -3.03 7.71
CA ILE A 192 -8.53 -2.17 8.27
C ILE A 192 -8.45 -2.16 9.80
N SER A 193 -8.28 -3.32 10.44
CA SER A 193 -8.12 -3.39 11.89
C SER A 193 -6.89 -2.61 12.39
N ARG A 194 -5.78 -2.57 11.63
CA ARG A 194 -4.58 -1.80 11.98
C ARG A 194 -4.79 -0.29 11.81
N ILE A 195 -5.46 0.11 10.73
CA ILE A 195 -5.84 1.51 10.50
C ILE A 195 -6.78 1.99 11.62
N ALA A 196 -7.78 1.20 11.99
CA ALA A 196 -8.70 1.50 13.08
C ALA A 196 -7.99 1.61 14.44
N ALA A 197 -6.91 0.85 14.65
CA ALA A 197 -6.04 0.97 15.82
C ALA A 197 -5.11 2.21 15.78
N GLY A 198 -5.23 3.08 14.76
CA GLY A 198 -4.49 4.34 14.67
C GLY A 198 -3.07 4.21 14.12
N ARG A 199 -2.72 3.09 13.47
CA ARG A 199 -1.34 2.82 13.02
C ARG A 199 -0.83 3.78 11.94
N SER A 200 -1.70 4.39 11.14
CA SER A 200 -1.33 5.45 10.19
C SER A 200 -1.21 6.84 10.81
N GLY A 201 -1.40 6.98 12.12
CA GLY A 201 -1.44 8.29 12.77
C GLY A 201 -2.49 9.20 12.15
N GLY A 202 -2.08 10.40 11.73
CA GLY A 202 -2.92 11.39 11.04
C GLY A 202 -3.11 11.15 9.54
N CYS A 203 -2.31 10.28 8.92
CA CYS A 203 -2.30 10.10 7.47
C CYS A 203 -3.63 9.51 6.94
N PRO A 204 -4.30 10.17 5.97
CA PRO A 204 -5.39 9.57 5.21
C PRO A 204 -4.92 8.34 4.42
N VAL A 205 -5.70 7.26 4.51
CA VAL A 205 -5.38 5.99 3.82
C VAL A 205 -6.56 5.53 2.96
N LEU A 206 -6.30 5.30 1.67
CA LEU A 206 -7.22 4.65 0.76
C LEU A 206 -6.81 3.19 0.60
N VAL A 207 -7.69 2.27 0.98
CA VAL A 207 -7.47 0.83 0.86
C VAL A 207 -8.24 0.30 -0.34
N LEU A 208 -7.54 -0.45 -1.18
CA LEU A 208 -8.08 -1.09 -2.39
C LEU A 208 -7.93 -2.61 -2.26
N GLY A 209 -9.02 -3.32 -2.02
CA GLY A 209 -9.01 -4.77 -1.86
C GLY A 209 -9.26 -5.50 -3.17
N ILE A 210 -8.32 -6.32 -3.64
CA ILE A 210 -8.44 -7.13 -4.85
C ILE A 210 -9.53 -8.17 -4.68
N LEU A 211 -10.55 -8.09 -5.55
CA LEU A 211 -11.72 -8.97 -5.61
C LEU A 211 -11.56 -10.06 -6.69
N PRO A 212 -12.43 -11.09 -6.70
CA PRO A 212 -12.39 -12.16 -7.69
C PRO A 212 -12.40 -11.71 -9.15
N GLY A 213 -13.04 -10.59 -9.50
CA GLY A 213 -13.07 -10.08 -10.87
C GLY A 213 -11.71 -9.64 -11.40
N ASN A 214 -10.71 -9.45 -10.54
CA ASN A 214 -9.34 -9.15 -10.95
C ASN A 214 -8.53 -10.41 -11.30
N ILE A 215 -9.08 -11.59 -11.03
CA ILE A 215 -8.39 -12.87 -11.20
C ILE A 215 -8.78 -13.46 -12.55
N THR A 216 -7.83 -13.55 -13.46
CA THR A 216 -8.07 -14.07 -14.82
C THR A 216 -7.90 -15.60 -14.85
N PRO A 217 -8.54 -16.28 -15.80
CA PRO A 217 -8.11 -17.62 -16.21
C PRO A 217 -6.62 -17.63 -16.60
N ASP A 218 -6.10 -18.84 -16.76
CA ASP A 218 -4.71 -19.08 -17.17
C ASP A 218 -4.42 -18.56 -18.59
#